data_AF-A0A8K0KVU8-F1
#
_entry.id   AF-A0A8K0KVU8-F1
#
_cell.length_a   1.000
_cell.length_b   1.000
_cell.length_c   1.000
_cell.angle_alpha   90.00
_cell.angle_beta   90.00
_cell.angle_gamma   90.00
#
_symmetry.space_group_name_H-M   'P 1'
#
loop_
_entity.id
_entity.type
_entity.pdbx_description
1 polymer ?
#
loop_
_entity_poly.entity_id
_entity_poly.type
_entity_poly.pdbx_seq_one_letter_code
_entity_poly.pdbx_strand_id
1 'polypeptide(L)'
;MRRTPAAGTSSQYRFDSGLRADTFDTILRPYAALTDNPGTLFAEELIAAYPDAKIIVNKRSDIDAWHTSWKTALLPFCFDWHLWALSFFDRELFWMVAGWTYLTTKPYCVHSWDEQGRQVYQDHYSWIDVAIKRHGRAGTELCWEVHDGWEPLCNFLGRSIPEQPFPNGNGPEDFTRLINEQMHTAKQRAWRNVVLCLTTSIAISAYLVWST
;
A
#
# COMPACT_ATOMS: atom_id res chain seq x y z
N MET A 1 9.13 -4.59 7.75
CA MET A 1 9.06 -4.51 9.22
C MET A 1 8.19 -5.65 9.74
N ARG A 2 8.73 -6.63 10.45
CA ARG A 2 7.91 -7.61 11.20
C ARG A 2 7.50 -6.95 12.51
N ARG A 3 6.19 -6.73 12.71
CA ARG A 3 5.62 -6.39 14.01
C ARG A 3 5.32 -7.71 14.70
N THR A 4 6.31 -8.27 15.40
CA THR A 4 6.11 -9.52 16.15
C THR A 4 5.40 -9.19 17.46
N PRO A 5 4.30 -9.87 17.83
CA PRO A 5 3.72 -9.72 19.15
C PRO A 5 4.70 -10.27 20.19
N ALA A 6 5.13 -9.45 21.15
CA ALA A 6 5.85 -9.96 22.31
C ALA A 6 4.83 -10.52 23.31
N ALA A 7 5.05 -11.74 23.80
CA ALA A 7 4.12 -12.39 24.74
C ALA A 7 3.96 -11.58 26.04
N GLY A 8 2.71 -11.23 26.36
CA GLY A 8 2.28 -10.73 27.68
C GLY A 8 2.51 -9.24 27.93
N THR A 9 1.48 -8.60 28.50
CA THR A 9 1.36 -7.18 28.93
C THR A 9 0.86 -6.17 27.89
N SER A 10 -0.10 -5.35 28.32
CA SER A 10 -1.07 -4.55 27.57
C SER A 10 -0.51 -3.26 26.93
N SER A 11 0.74 -3.26 26.47
CA SER A 11 1.35 -2.17 25.71
C SER A 11 2.38 -2.73 24.73
N GLN A 12 1.91 -3.37 23.65
CA GLN A 12 2.71 -4.27 22.80
C GLN A 12 3.32 -3.63 21.52
N TYR A 13 3.28 -2.31 21.37
CA TYR A 13 3.88 -1.65 20.20
C TYR A 13 5.11 -0.86 20.63
N ARG A 14 6.31 -1.31 20.19
CA ARG A 14 7.55 -0.57 20.41
C ARG A 14 7.56 0.65 19.48
N PHE A 15 7.10 1.78 20.00
CA PHE A 15 7.12 3.07 19.33
C PHE A 15 8.49 3.73 19.52
N ASP A 16 9.48 3.34 18.72
CA ASP A 16 10.63 4.18 18.39
C ASP A 16 11.31 3.66 17.13
N SER A 17 10.85 4.14 15.97
CA SER A 17 11.47 3.86 14.66
C SER A 17 12.56 4.86 14.31
N GLY A 18 12.78 5.89 15.13
CA GLY A 18 13.67 7.02 14.82
C GLY A 18 13.15 7.95 13.71
N LEU A 19 12.00 7.68 13.11
CA LEU A 19 11.39 8.52 12.08
C LEU A 19 10.77 9.77 12.71
N ARG A 20 11.07 10.93 12.14
CA ARG A 20 10.57 12.23 12.59
C ARG A 20 10.14 13.06 11.39
N ALA A 21 9.60 14.25 11.66
CA ALA A 21 9.08 15.16 10.64
C ALA A 21 10.11 15.50 9.56
N ASP A 22 11.38 15.71 9.92
CA ASP A 22 12.46 15.98 8.96
C ASP A 22 12.70 14.82 7.99
N THR A 23 12.64 13.57 8.47
CA THR A 23 12.72 12.38 7.62
C THR A 23 11.55 12.33 6.64
N PHE A 24 10.33 12.55 7.11
CA PHE A 24 9.15 12.53 6.25
C PHE A 24 9.13 13.70 5.26
N ASP A 25 9.57 14.88 5.67
CA ASP A 25 9.63 16.09 4.85
C ASP A 25 10.59 15.93 3.65
N THR A 26 11.52 14.98 3.69
CA THR A 26 12.35 14.66 2.50
C THR A 26 11.50 14.21 1.30
N ILE A 27 10.29 13.69 1.54
CA ILE A 27 9.36 13.20 0.52
C ILE A 27 8.05 13.99 0.55
N LEU A 28 7.52 14.29 1.74
CA LEU A 28 6.14 14.78 1.94
C LEU A 28 6.02 16.31 1.92
N ARG A 29 7.12 17.06 2.01
CA ARG A 29 7.10 18.53 2.11
C ARG A 29 6.22 19.25 1.07
N PRO A 30 6.16 18.86 -0.22
CA PRO A 30 5.33 19.57 -1.18
C PRO A 30 3.84 19.17 -1.13
N TYR A 31 3.46 18.19 -0.31
CA TYR A 31 2.10 17.65 -0.26
C TYR A 31 1.35 18.12 0.98
N ALA A 32 0.06 18.46 0.79
CA ALA A 32 -0.81 18.91 1.88
C ALA A 32 -1.52 17.77 2.62
N ALA A 33 -1.51 16.56 2.05
CA ALA A 33 -2.17 15.38 2.60
C ALA A 33 -1.48 14.11 2.10
N LEU A 34 -1.67 13.02 2.83
CA LEU A 34 -1.19 11.68 2.48
C LEU A 34 -2.33 10.68 2.65
N THR A 35 -2.46 9.78 1.69
CA THR A 35 -3.41 8.66 1.74
C THR A 35 -2.71 7.38 1.29
N ASP A 36 -3.32 6.24 1.61
CA ASP A 36 -2.93 4.90 1.13
C ASP A 36 -1.51 4.45 1.53
N ASN A 37 -1.14 3.26 1.09
CA ASN A 37 0.19 2.69 1.24
C ASN A 37 1.23 3.45 0.39
N PRO A 38 2.48 3.58 0.86
CA PRO A 38 3.01 3.03 2.12
C PRO A 38 2.74 3.93 3.35
N GLY A 39 2.08 5.09 3.21
CA GLY A 39 1.91 6.06 4.28
C GLY A 39 1.20 5.51 5.52
N THR A 40 0.14 4.74 5.32
CA THR A 40 -0.65 4.11 6.40
C THR A 40 0.16 3.10 7.23
N LEU A 41 1.26 2.55 6.70
CA LEU A 41 2.18 1.70 7.47
C LEU A 41 2.87 2.49 8.59
N PHE A 42 3.05 3.79 8.40
CA PHE A 42 3.73 4.71 9.32
C PHE A 42 2.75 5.62 10.06
N ALA A 43 1.47 5.22 10.18
CA ALA A 43 0.44 6.07 10.75
C ALA A 43 0.81 6.59 12.15
N GLU A 44 1.34 5.74 13.03
CA GLU A 44 1.72 6.15 14.38
C GLU A 44 2.88 7.17 14.37
N GLU A 45 3.91 6.93 13.55
CA GLU A 45 5.00 7.87 13.35
C GLU A 45 4.54 9.22 12.76
N LEU A 46 3.61 9.19 11.81
CA LEU A 46 3.04 10.40 11.19
C LEU A 46 2.17 11.18 12.18
N ILE A 47 1.38 10.49 12.99
CA ILE A 47 0.56 11.09 14.07
C ILE A 47 1.45 11.85 15.06
N ALA A 48 2.61 11.28 15.39
CA ALA A 48 3.59 11.89 16.29
C ALA A 48 4.40 13.02 15.64
N ALA A 49 4.80 12.85 14.38
CA ALA A 49 5.63 13.81 13.64
C ALA A 49 4.86 15.10 13.30
N TYR A 50 3.55 15.00 13.03
CA TYR A 50 2.71 16.13 12.62
C TYR A 50 1.54 16.32 13.61
N PRO A 51 1.79 16.88 14.80
CA PRO A 51 0.78 17.03 15.85
C PRO A 51 -0.42 17.89 15.42
N ASP A 52 -0.21 18.87 14.53
CA ASP A 52 -1.24 19.79 14.05
C ASP A 52 -2.02 19.24 12.83
N ALA A 53 -1.56 18.15 12.20
CA ALA A 53 -2.20 17.61 11.01
C ALA A 53 -3.51 16.90 11.38
N LYS A 54 -4.62 17.26 10.73
CA LYS A 54 -5.91 16.58 10.93
C LYS A 54 -5.84 15.11 10.50
N ILE A 55 -6.48 14.22 11.25
CA ILE A 55 -6.48 12.78 10.98
C ILE A 55 -7.85 12.39 10.43
N ILE A 56 -7.88 11.73 9.27
CA ILE A 56 -9.10 11.17 8.69
C ILE A 56 -8.93 9.66 8.66
N VAL A 57 -9.80 8.96 9.38
CA VAL A 57 -9.84 7.50 9.41
C VAL A 57 -10.93 7.07 8.44
N ASN A 58 -10.52 6.78 7.20
CA ASN A 58 -11.45 6.23 6.21
C ASN A 58 -11.73 4.77 6.52
N LYS A 59 -12.91 4.44 7.03
CA LYS A 59 -13.31 3.07 7.40
C LYS A 59 -14.55 2.69 6.59
N ARG A 60 -14.58 1.50 6.01
CA ARG A 60 -15.80 0.89 5.44
C ARG A 60 -16.54 0.10 6.52
N SER A 61 -17.84 0.30 6.63
CA SER A 61 -18.73 -0.42 7.54
C SER A 61 -18.90 -1.88 7.11
N ASP A 62 -19.03 -2.12 5.81
CA ASP A 62 -19.07 -3.45 5.22
C ASP A 62 -17.65 -4.02 4.99
N ILE A 63 -17.20 -4.83 5.95
CA ILE A 63 -15.88 -5.47 5.94
C ILE A 63 -15.79 -6.55 4.84
N ASP A 64 -16.89 -7.24 4.52
CA ASP A 64 -16.89 -8.29 3.50
C ASP A 64 -16.81 -7.70 2.09
N ALA A 65 -17.48 -6.57 1.85
CA ALA A 65 -17.32 -5.80 0.62
C ALA A 65 -15.89 -5.26 0.49
N TRP A 66 -15.30 -4.75 1.57
CA TRP A 66 -13.88 -4.36 1.59
C TRP A 66 -12.97 -5.54 1.25
N HIS A 67 -13.16 -6.69 1.89
CA HIS A 67 -12.32 -7.86 1.71
C HIS A 67 -12.40 -8.40 0.29
N THR A 68 -13.60 -8.44 -0.29
CA THR A 68 -13.83 -8.83 -1.68
C THR A 68 -13.13 -7.86 -2.63
N SER A 69 -13.30 -6.55 -2.44
CA SER A 69 -12.64 -5.50 -3.23
C SER A 69 -11.12 -5.62 -3.18
N TRP A 70 -10.55 -5.83 -2.01
CA TRP A 70 -9.11 -5.96 -1.80
C TRP A 70 -8.54 -7.22 -2.48
N LYS A 71 -9.22 -8.37 -2.34
CA LYS A 71 -8.82 -9.62 -3.00
C LYS A 71 -8.82 -9.49 -4.52
N THR A 72 -9.92 -8.97 -5.08
CA THR A 72 -10.07 -8.83 -6.52
C THR A 72 -9.03 -7.88 -7.11
N ALA A 73 -8.71 -6.79 -6.41
CA ALA A 73 -7.75 -5.80 -6.89
C ALA A 73 -6.29 -6.29 -6.80
N LEU A 74 -5.88 -6.93 -5.71
CA LEU A 74 -4.44 -7.15 -5.45
C LEU A 74 -3.94 -8.58 -5.67
N LEU A 75 -4.77 -9.60 -5.49
CA LEU A 75 -4.32 -11.00 -5.63
C LEU A 75 -3.78 -11.31 -7.04
N PRO A 76 -4.41 -10.86 -8.15
CA PRO A 76 -3.90 -11.15 -9.49
C PRO A 76 -2.48 -10.64 -9.74
N PHE A 77 -2.06 -9.58 -9.06
CA PHE A 77 -0.74 -8.99 -9.26
C PHE A 77 0.31 -9.51 -8.26
N CYS A 78 -0.11 -9.83 -7.04
CA CYS A 78 0.80 -10.32 -5.99
C CYS A 78 1.13 -11.81 -6.14
N PHE A 79 0.27 -12.61 -6.80
CA PHE A 79 0.40 -14.06 -6.91
C PHE A 79 0.55 -14.59 -8.34
N ASP A 80 0.71 -13.70 -9.32
CA ASP A 80 1.05 -14.10 -10.69
C ASP A 80 2.54 -14.45 -10.79
N TRP A 81 2.84 -15.74 -10.84
CA TRP A 81 4.21 -16.25 -10.95
C TRP A 81 4.89 -15.85 -12.27
N HIS A 82 4.13 -15.72 -13.37
CA HIS A 82 4.68 -15.28 -14.65
C HIS A 82 5.12 -13.83 -14.54
N LEU A 83 4.28 -12.99 -13.96
CA LEU A 83 4.60 -11.60 -13.71
C LEU A 83 5.79 -11.46 -12.76
N TRP A 84 5.83 -12.23 -11.68
CA TRP A 84 6.97 -12.27 -10.76
C TRP A 84 8.27 -12.65 -11.48
N ALA A 85 8.27 -13.72 -12.28
CA ALA A 85 9.45 -14.16 -13.02
C ALA A 85 9.89 -13.11 -14.06
N LEU A 86 8.94 -12.54 -14.81
CA LEU A 86 9.21 -11.50 -15.81
C LEU A 86 9.78 -10.23 -15.18
N SER A 87 9.38 -9.91 -13.94
CA SER A 87 9.83 -8.70 -13.24
C SER A 87 11.34 -8.63 -13.05
N PHE A 88 12.05 -9.76 -12.93
CA PHE A 88 13.51 -9.78 -12.82
C PHE A 88 14.24 -9.25 -14.07
N PHE A 89 13.53 -9.09 -15.18
CA PHE A 89 14.09 -8.62 -16.44
C PHE A 89 13.80 -7.15 -16.73
N ASP A 90 13.11 -6.41 -15.85
CA ASP A 90 12.94 -4.95 -15.98
C ASP A 90 12.87 -4.28 -14.61
N ARG A 91 13.67 -3.24 -14.40
CA ARG A 91 13.77 -2.53 -13.12
C ARG A 91 12.43 -1.97 -12.65
N GLU A 92 11.68 -1.35 -13.55
CA GLU A 92 10.40 -0.70 -13.19
C GLU A 92 9.37 -1.76 -12.82
N LEU A 93 9.28 -2.83 -13.63
CA LEU A 93 8.40 -3.96 -13.35
C LEU A 93 8.75 -4.65 -12.02
N PHE A 94 10.05 -4.83 -11.74
CA PHE A 94 10.53 -5.37 -10.46
C PHE A 94 10.01 -4.57 -9.28
N TRP A 95 10.21 -3.24 -9.29
CA TRP A 95 9.80 -2.39 -8.16
C TRP A 95 8.28 -2.27 -8.03
N MET A 96 7.51 -2.34 -9.12
CA MET A 96 6.04 -2.41 -9.05
C MET A 96 5.59 -3.71 -8.34
N VAL A 97 6.06 -4.87 -8.81
CA VAL A 97 5.66 -6.18 -8.25
C VAL A 97 6.16 -6.35 -6.82
N ALA A 98 7.41 -5.98 -6.54
CA ALA A 98 7.97 -6.01 -5.21
C ALA A 98 7.28 -5.01 -4.28
N GLY A 99 6.97 -3.80 -4.76
CA GLY A 99 6.25 -2.77 -4.02
C GLY A 99 4.90 -3.28 -3.52
N TRP A 100 4.06 -3.84 -4.40
CA TRP A 100 2.79 -4.43 -3.97
C TRP A 100 3.01 -5.59 -3.01
N THR A 101 3.82 -6.57 -3.39
CA THR A 101 4.03 -7.76 -2.56
C THR A 101 4.52 -7.39 -1.14
N TYR A 102 5.51 -6.51 -1.02
CA TYR A 102 6.19 -6.25 0.26
C TYR A 102 5.65 -5.06 1.04
N LEU A 103 5.03 -4.07 0.39
CA LEU A 103 4.53 -2.85 1.05
C LEU A 103 3.01 -2.87 1.21
N THR A 104 2.26 -3.50 0.29
CA THR A 104 0.78 -3.47 0.37
C THR A 104 0.18 -4.76 0.90
N THR A 105 0.88 -5.89 0.77
CA THR A 105 0.26 -7.22 0.89
C THR A 105 0.90 -7.97 2.07
N LYS A 106 2.24 -8.12 2.09
CA LYS A 106 2.96 -8.88 3.13
C LYS A 106 2.87 -8.32 4.57
N PRO A 107 2.83 -7.00 4.81
CA PRO A 107 2.66 -6.47 6.16
C PRO A 107 1.31 -6.84 6.78
N TYR A 108 0.34 -7.13 5.92
CA TYR A 108 -1.05 -7.34 6.26
C TYR A 108 -1.41 -8.83 6.27
N CYS A 109 -0.81 -9.71 5.46
CA CYS A 109 -1.18 -11.13 5.46
C CYS A 109 0.04 -12.04 5.62
N VAL A 110 0.32 -12.42 6.86
CA VAL A 110 1.53 -13.17 7.25
C VAL A 110 1.37 -14.69 7.04
N HIS A 111 0.15 -15.22 7.08
CA HIS A 111 -0.09 -16.67 7.17
C HIS A 111 -1.13 -17.24 6.18
N SER A 112 -2.29 -16.60 5.98
CA SER A 112 -3.24 -16.99 4.93
C SER A 112 -3.96 -15.76 4.34
N TRP A 113 -3.86 -15.61 3.02
CA TRP A 113 -4.33 -14.44 2.28
C TRP A 113 -5.86 -14.33 2.19
N ASP A 114 -6.57 -15.46 2.23
CA ASP A 114 -8.03 -15.50 2.07
C ASP A 114 -8.79 -15.50 3.41
N GLU A 115 -8.20 -16.01 4.49
CA GLU A 115 -8.92 -16.21 5.75
C GLU A 115 -8.76 -15.03 6.71
N GLN A 116 -7.64 -14.30 6.63
CA GLN A 116 -7.24 -13.30 7.64
C GLN A 116 -7.53 -11.85 7.26
N GLY A 117 -7.93 -11.55 6.02
CA GLY A 117 -8.14 -10.16 5.57
C GLY A 117 -9.05 -9.36 6.51
N ARG A 118 -10.15 -9.97 6.99
CA ARG A 118 -11.06 -9.35 7.97
C ARG A 118 -10.39 -9.04 9.31
N GLN A 119 -9.62 -9.98 9.85
CA GLN A 119 -8.90 -9.78 11.12
C GLN A 119 -7.88 -8.66 10.97
N VAL A 120 -7.15 -8.65 9.86
CA VAL A 120 -6.13 -7.66 9.53
C VAL A 120 -6.73 -6.26 9.42
N TYR A 121 -7.90 -6.15 8.81
CA TYR A 121 -8.67 -4.90 8.80
C TYR A 121 -8.96 -4.43 10.22
N GLN A 122 -9.55 -5.29 11.05
CA GLN A 122 -9.91 -4.97 12.43
C GLN A 122 -8.69 -4.58 13.29
N ASP A 123 -7.59 -5.34 13.17
CA ASP A 123 -6.33 -5.10 13.87
C ASP A 123 -5.73 -3.76 13.45
N HIS A 124 -5.78 -3.42 12.16
CA HIS A 124 -5.25 -2.16 11.65
C HIS A 124 -5.98 -0.95 12.24
N TYR A 125 -7.32 -0.92 12.21
CA TYR A 125 -8.07 0.19 12.82
C TYR A 125 -7.94 0.23 14.34
N SER A 126 -7.87 -0.93 15.00
CA SER A 126 -7.62 -0.99 16.44
C SER A 126 -6.26 -0.41 16.80
N TRP A 127 -5.23 -0.70 16.00
CA TRP A 127 -3.90 -0.10 16.16
C TRP A 127 -3.90 1.41 15.92
N ILE A 128 -4.59 1.90 14.87
CA ILE A 128 -4.72 3.34 14.61
C ILE A 128 -5.39 4.05 15.80
N ASP A 129 -6.49 3.51 16.33
CA ASP A 129 -7.18 4.07 17.50
C ASP A 129 -6.25 4.16 18.72
N VAL A 130 -5.50 3.08 19.00
CA VAL A 130 -4.49 3.07 20.07
C VAL A 130 -3.38 4.09 19.83
N ALA A 131 -2.90 4.24 18.60
CA ALA A 131 -1.88 5.22 18.22
C ALA A 131 -2.37 6.66 18.47
N ILE A 132 -3.57 7.00 17.98
CA ILE A 132 -4.18 8.32 18.19
C ILE A 132 -4.31 8.64 19.68
N LYS A 133 -4.83 7.69 20.47
CA LYS A 133 -4.98 7.83 21.93
C LYS A 133 -3.65 7.99 22.64
N ARG A 134 -2.63 7.20 22.27
CA ARG A 134 -1.29 7.26 22.86
C ARG A 134 -0.64 8.63 22.71
N HIS A 135 -0.89 9.31 21.60
CA HIS A 135 -0.38 10.65 21.34
C HIS A 135 -1.29 11.77 21.86
N GLY A 136 -2.30 11.45 22.67
CA GLY A 136 -3.19 12.44 23.29
C GLY A 136 -4.16 13.10 22.30
N ARG A 137 -4.43 12.43 21.17
CA ARG A 137 -5.21 12.98 20.05
C ARG A 137 -6.61 12.39 19.92
N ALA A 138 -7.08 11.69 20.95
CA ALA A 138 -8.39 11.06 20.96
C ALA A 138 -9.52 12.07 20.72
N GLY A 139 -10.39 11.79 19.75
CA GLY A 139 -11.50 12.66 19.37
C GLY A 139 -11.10 13.83 18.47
N THR A 140 -9.85 13.87 17.99
CA THR A 140 -9.40 14.87 17.00
C THR A 140 -9.50 14.34 15.56
N GLU A 141 -9.79 13.06 15.41
CA GLU A 141 -9.96 12.37 14.14
C GLU A 141 -11.39 12.45 13.59
N LEU A 142 -11.51 12.40 12.27
CA LEU A 142 -12.77 12.17 11.58
C LEU A 142 -12.86 10.70 11.16
N CYS A 143 -13.78 9.94 11.75
CA CYS A 143 -14.22 8.66 11.19
C CYS A 143 -15.18 8.93 10.03
N TRP A 144 -14.84 8.46 8.83
CA TRP A 144 -15.55 8.81 7.60
C TRP A 144 -15.57 7.64 6.62
N GLU A 145 -16.68 7.41 5.92
CA GLU A 145 -16.79 6.44 4.83
C GLU A 145 -17.03 7.17 3.51
N VAL A 146 -16.72 6.52 2.37
CA VAL A 146 -16.87 7.15 1.04
C VAL A 146 -18.31 7.62 0.77
N HIS A 147 -19.30 6.92 1.33
CA HIS A 147 -20.72 7.28 1.18
C HIS A 147 -21.13 8.54 1.95
N ASP A 148 -20.32 8.99 2.92
CA ASP A 148 -20.58 10.22 3.67
C ASP A 148 -20.32 11.48 2.83
N GLY A 149 -19.52 11.36 1.77
CA GLY A 149 -19.33 12.42 0.78
C GLY A 149 -18.64 13.69 1.31
N TRP A 150 -18.95 14.83 0.69
CA TRP A 150 -18.23 16.09 0.91
C TRP A 150 -18.50 16.74 2.26
N GLU A 151 -19.73 16.73 2.74
CA GLU A 151 -20.18 17.57 3.85
C GLU A 151 -19.38 17.35 5.14
N PRO A 152 -19.30 16.13 5.72
CA PRO A 152 -18.54 15.92 6.95
C PRO A 152 -17.04 16.18 6.77
N LEU A 153 -16.48 15.85 5.60
CA LEU A 153 -15.08 16.09 5.29
C LEU A 153 -14.76 17.59 5.23
N CYS A 154 -15.57 18.37 4.52
CA CYS A 154 -15.37 19.81 4.36
C CYS A 154 -15.56 20.54 5.69
N ASN A 155 -16.57 20.16 6.48
CA ASN A 155 -16.81 20.69 7.82
C ASN A 155 -15.62 20.41 8.74
N PHE A 156 -15.12 19.17 8.76
CA PHE A 156 -13.95 18.80 9.56
C PHE A 156 -12.70 19.58 9.13
N LEU A 157 -12.51 19.80 7.83
CA LEU A 157 -11.37 20.55 7.29
C LEU A 157 -11.51 22.07 7.43
N GLY A 158 -12.71 22.59 7.66
CA GLY A 158 -13.00 24.03 7.68
C GLY A 158 -12.99 24.64 6.27
N ARG A 159 -13.54 23.92 5.29
CA ARG A 159 -13.57 24.30 3.87
C ARG A 159 -15.01 24.32 3.34
N SER A 160 -15.24 25.06 2.25
CA SER A 160 -16.53 25.06 1.55
C SER A 160 -16.72 23.76 0.77
N ILE A 161 -17.96 23.27 0.73
CA ILE A 161 -18.34 22.12 -0.10
C ILE A 161 -18.17 22.51 -1.59
N PRO A 162 -17.42 21.73 -2.39
CA PRO A 162 -17.31 21.96 -3.83
C PRO A 162 -18.64 21.76 -4.57
N GLU A 163 -18.85 22.47 -5.68
CA GLU A 163 -20.04 22.30 -6.53
C GLU A 163 -20.05 20.96 -7.30
N GLN A 164 -18.87 20.37 -7.50
CA GLN A 164 -18.70 19.11 -8.21
C GLN A 164 -19.14 17.90 -7.36
N PRO A 165 -19.67 16.83 -7.98
CA PRO A 165 -20.05 15.62 -7.25
C PRO A 165 -18.86 15.02 -6.52
N PHE A 166 -19.14 14.29 -5.44
CA PHE A 166 -18.08 13.57 -4.72
C PHE A 166 -17.42 12.55 -5.68
N PRO A 167 -16.08 12.50 -5.74
CA PRO A 167 -15.38 11.62 -6.68
C PRO A 167 -15.76 10.16 -6.45
N ASN A 168 -16.10 9.47 -7.55
CA ASN A 168 -16.28 8.02 -7.57
C ASN A 168 -15.40 7.45 -8.69
N GLY A 169 -14.47 6.59 -8.31
CA GLY A 169 -13.50 5.96 -9.21
C GLY A 169 -12.74 4.86 -8.49
N ASN A 170 -11.75 4.28 -9.17
CA ASN A 170 -10.96 3.16 -8.64
C ASN A 170 -11.80 1.90 -8.36
N GLY A 171 -12.83 1.64 -9.17
CA GLY A 171 -13.53 0.36 -9.17
C GLY A 171 -12.58 -0.78 -9.57
N PRO A 172 -12.90 -2.05 -9.25
CA PRO A 172 -11.99 -3.17 -9.51
C PRO A 172 -11.57 -3.32 -10.98
N GLU A 173 -12.50 -3.07 -11.91
CA GLU A 173 -12.24 -3.13 -13.35
C GLU A 173 -11.33 -1.98 -13.81
N ASP A 174 -11.61 -0.76 -13.35
CA ASP A 174 -10.77 0.41 -13.64
C ASP A 174 -9.36 0.23 -13.08
N PHE A 175 -9.23 -0.25 -11.85
CA PHE A 175 -7.94 -0.55 -11.23
C PHE A 175 -7.16 -1.56 -12.08
N THR A 176 -7.78 -2.69 -12.42
CA THR A 176 -7.14 -3.74 -13.23
C THR A 176 -6.69 -3.23 -14.58
N ARG A 177 -7.51 -2.41 -15.25
CA ARG A 177 -7.18 -1.77 -16.52
C ARG A 177 -5.98 -0.83 -16.38
N LEU A 178 -6.05 0.12 -15.44
CA LEU A 178 -5.00 1.13 -15.22
C LEU A 178 -3.66 0.48 -14.89
N ILE A 179 -3.67 -0.56 -14.06
CA ILE A 179 -2.46 -1.32 -13.74
C ILE A 179 -1.87 -1.99 -14.98
N ASN A 180 -2.70 -2.66 -15.79
CA ASN A 180 -2.21 -3.29 -17.01
C ASN A 180 -1.65 -2.28 -18.01
N GLU A 181 -2.28 -1.11 -18.13
CA GLU A 181 -1.79 0.00 -18.97
C GLU A 181 -0.43 0.53 -18.47
N GLN A 182 -0.30 0.78 -17.16
CA GLN A 182 0.97 1.23 -16.56
C GLN A 182 2.11 0.22 -16.77
N MET A 183 1.80 -1.08 -16.62
CA MET A 183 2.80 -2.13 -16.75
C MET A 183 3.14 -2.49 -18.19
N HIS A 184 2.35 -2.04 -19.18
CA HIS A 184 2.45 -2.50 -20.56
C HIS A 184 3.86 -2.29 -21.14
N THR A 185 4.39 -1.06 -21.04
CA THR A 185 5.74 -0.75 -21.56
C THR A 185 6.82 -1.50 -20.78
N ALA A 186 6.68 -1.63 -19.46
CA ALA A 186 7.63 -2.37 -18.63
C ALA A 186 7.66 -3.87 -18.98
N LYS A 187 6.49 -4.48 -19.22
CA LYS A 187 6.38 -5.87 -19.70
C LYS A 187 7.03 -6.04 -21.08
N GLN A 188 6.85 -5.10 -22.01
CA GLN A 188 7.50 -5.15 -23.33
C GLN A 188 9.03 -5.10 -23.22
N ARG A 189 9.58 -4.22 -22.38
CA ARG A 189 11.02 -4.14 -22.14
C ARG A 189 11.55 -5.39 -21.43
N ALA A 190 10.82 -5.92 -20.46
CA ALA A 190 11.17 -7.15 -19.77
C ALA A 190 11.27 -8.33 -20.76
N TRP A 191 10.29 -8.50 -21.65
CA TRP A 191 10.32 -9.53 -22.68
C TRP A 191 11.48 -9.38 -23.66
N ARG A 192 11.77 -8.15 -24.10
CA ARG A 192 12.97 -7.88 -24.90
C ARG A 192 14.24 -8.31 -24.17
N ASN A 193 14.34 -7.99 -22.87
CA ASN A 193 15.51 -8.35 -22.06
C ASN A 193 15.60 -9.87 -21.84
N VAL A 194 14.48 -10.58 -21.68
CA VAL A 194 14.44 -12.06 -21.67
C VAL A 194 15.05 -12.61 -22.96
N VAL A 195 14.60 -12.12 -24.12
CA VAL A 195 15.12 -12.57 -25.42
C VAL A 195 16.63 -12.31 -25.51
N LEU A 196 17.10 -11.13 -25.13
CA LEU A 196 18.54 -10.81 -25.13
C LEU A 196 19.35 -11.71 -24.20
N CYS A 197 18.84 -12.00 -22.99
CA CYS A 197 19.50 -12.90 -22.05
C CYS A 197 19.59 -14.32 -22.60
N LEU A 198 18.51 -14.83 -23.20
CA LEU A 198 18.47 -16.17 -23.77
C LEU A 198 19.41 -16.30 -24.97
N THR A 199 19.37 -15.36 -25.92
CA THR A 199 20.24 -15.40 -27.11
C THR A 199 21.72 -15.29 -26.74
N THR A 200 22.05 -14.42 -25.77
CA THR A 200 23.43 -14.28 -25.27
C THR A 200 23.88 -15.56 -24.56
N SER A 201 23.03 -16.16 -23.73
CA SER A 201 23.36 -17.41 -23.03
C SER A 201 23.58 -18.57 -24.00
N ILE A 202 22.76 -18.67 -25.05
CA ILE A 202 22.92 -19.66 -26.13
C ILE A 202 24.23 -19.43 -26.87
N ALA A 203 24.54 -18.18 -27.24
CA ALA A 203 25.77 -17.85 -27.96
C ALA A 203 27.03 -18.18 -27.14
N ILE A 204 27.03 -17.84 -25.84
CA ILE A 204 28.13 -18.19 -24.91
C ILE A 204 28.28 -19.71 -24.80
N SER A 205 27.17 -20.43 -24.60
CA SER A 205 27.20 -21.89 -24.47
C SER A 205 27.72 -22.57 -25.74
N ALA A 206 27.29 -22.10 -26.91
CA ALA A 206 27.76 -22.60 -28.20
C ALA A 206 29.26 -22.34 -28.39
N TYR A 207 29.75 -21.15 -28.01
CA TYR A 207 31.17 -20.83 -28.06
C TYR A 207 32.00 -21.74 -27.15
N LEU A 208 31.55 -21.94 -25.90
CA LEU A 208 32.25 -22.80 -24.94
C LEU A 208 32.36 -24.24 -25.46
N VAL A 209 31.26 -24.81 -25.98
CA VAL A 209 31.25 -26.16 -26.56
C VAL A 209 32.13 -26.27 -27.80
N TRP A 210 32.19 -25.22 -28.63
CA TRP A 210 33.08 -25.21 -29.81
C TRP A 210 34.56 -25.10 -29.42
N SER A 211 34.87 -24.47 -28.29
CA SER A 211 36.24 -24.22 -27.82
C SER A 211 36.87 -25.37 -27.01
N THR A 212 36.10 -26.39 -26.63
CA THR A 212 36.56 -27.62 -25.94
C THR A 212 36.91 -28.72 -26.92
#